data_AF-A0AAD5MS94-F1
#
_entry.id   AF-A0AAD5MS94-F1
#
_cell.length_a   1.000
_cell.length_b   1.000
_cell.length_c   1.000
_cell.angle_alpha   90.00
_cell.angle_beta   90.00
_cell.angle_gamma   90.00
#
_symmetry.space_group_name_H-M   'P 1'
#
loop_
_entity.id
_entity.type
_entity.pdbx_description
1 polymer ?
#
loop_
_entity_poly.entity_id
_entity_poly.type
_entity_poly.pdbx_seq_one_letter_code
_entity_poly.pdbx_strand_id
1 'polypeptide(L)'
;MSTSMWKMWFTQRRCFTTDFGDESCDFTMCDLVNPQPKRTRRLLSLLADFTNFNMKASHVFEKTVAEYDEARQVVNAAQEQVRLAEERRNALRSGLDLRKRKENEVLVELSAKQRTLKELLKAGEINESRKDEVWTSMKNSKQKIVDLKKEIESIRSKTEHVSKGIVKSPARFLRDVEDQRAQIKSLQGDCDRERERIYNNEESMKVIDQISKMLDERHREMDVLSELQRLVVCGEEEAKNHEGACELGSSRLKDLRSLKENLSSVLQNLRENDGGRRNELSQLKKVLVRLRNENSEEKEIVRAKCLELQRRFKDLLQKYHREEEKFISEYRSFSDVLCSISSAIDDANQAEDGDEVM
;
A
#
# COMPACT_ATOMS: atom_id res chain seq x y z
N MET A 1 -69.00 32.85 24.84
CA MET A 1 -67.70 33.15 24.18
C MET A 1 -66.93 34.12 25.06
N SER A 2 -65.69 33.81 25.43
CA SER A 2 -64.88 34.71 26.26
C SER A 2 -64.53 35.98 25.48
N THR A 3 -64.38 37.11 26.18
CA THR A 3 -63.98 38.41 25.61
C THR A 3 -62.68 38.32 24.80
N SER A 4 -61.84 37.33 25.07
CA SER A 4 -60.60 37.03 24.34
C SER A 4 -60.87 36.52 22.91
N MET A 5 -61.87 35.65 22.73
CA MET A 5 -62.19 35.04 21.42
C MET A 5 -62.70 36.07 20.40
N TRP A 6 -63.51 37.03 20.86
CA TRP A 6 -64.01 38.13 20.01
C TRP A 6 -62.90 39.06 19.53
N LYS A 7 -61.96 39.40 20.41
CA LYS A 7 -60.80 40.24 20.04
C LYS A 7 -59.91 39.52 19.02
N MET A 8 -59.66 38.23 19.21
CA MET A 8 -58.86 37.44 18.27
C MET A 8 -59.50 37.38 16.89
N TRP A 9 -60.81 37.10 16.83
CA TRP A 9 -61.52 37.01 15.56
C TRP A 9 -61.61 38.35 14.83
N PHE A 10 -61.87 39.44 15.56
CA PHE A 10 -61.83 40.79 15.00
C PHE A 10 -60.45 41.12 14.42
N THR A 11 -59.37 40.88 15.19
CA THR A 11 -58.00 41.14 14.74
C THR A 11 -57.66 40.31 13.50
N GLN A 12 -58.02 39.02 13.46
CA GLN A 12 -57.76 38.16 12.31
C GLN A 12 -58.44 38.69 11.02
N ARG A 13 -59.71 39.09 11.13
CA ARG A 13 -60.47 39.66 10.01
C ARG A 13 -59.95 41.03 9.59
N ARG A 14 -59.50 41.85 10.55
CA ARG A 14 -58.87 43.14 10.27
C ARG A 14 -57.57 42.96 9.51
N CYS A 15 -56.66 42.09 9.98
CA CYS A 15 -55.42 41.76 9.30
C CYS A 15 -55.67 41.26 7.87
N PHE A 16 -56.59 40.31 7.70
CA PHE A 16 -56.98 39.83 6.37
C PHE A 16 -57.45 40.97 5.45
N THR A 17 -58.30 41.87 5.95
CA THR A 17 -58.80 42.99 5.15
C THR A 17 -57.69 43.99 4.82
N THR A 18 -56.73 44.18 5.73
CA THR A 18 -55.54 45.01 5.49
C THR A 18 -54.60 44.40 4.44
N ASP A 19 -54.42 43.08 4.45
CA ASP A 19 -53.48 42.41 3.54
C ASP A 19 -54.02 42.27 2.11
N PHE A 20 -55.35 42.16 1.95
CA PHE A 20 -55.98 41.86 0.66
C PHE A 20 -56.91 42.95 0.14
N GLY A 21 -57.35 43.88 1.00
CA GLY A 21 -58.26 44.96 0.63
C GLY A 21 -57.54 46.23 0.17
N ASP A 22 -58.27 47.08 -0.56
CA ASP A 22 -57.78 48.40 -0.94
C ASP A 22 -57.71 49.35 0.27
N GLU A 23 -56.96 50.45 0.14
CA GLU A 23 -56.83 51.49 1.19
C GLU A 23 -58.17 52.07 1.68
N SER A 24 -59.23 51.93 0.88
CA SER A 24 -60.58 52.38 1.21
C SER A 24 -61.47 51.29 1.82
N CYS A 25 -60.94 50.09 2.07
CA CYS A 25 -61.61 48.96 2.68
C CYS A 25 -61.09 48.76 4.11
N ASP A 26 -61.79 49.32 5.09
CA ASP A 26 -61.49 49.14 6.50
C ASP A 26 -62.43 48.10 7.14
N PHE A 27 -61.92 47.35 8.11
CA PHE A 27 -62.71 46.42 8.91
C PHE A 27 -62.82 46.93 10.35
N THR A 28 -64.03 47.24 10.79
CA THR A 28 -64.31 47.83 12.10
C THR A 28 -65.24 46.95 12.92
N MET A 29 -65.35 47.21 14.22
CA MET A 29 -66.28 46.48 15.09
C MET A 29 -67.75 46.60 14.61
N CYS A 30 -68.09 47.69 13.92
CA CYS A 30 -69.41 47.89 13.34
C CYS A 30 -69.74 46.85 12.25
N ASP A 31 -68.74 46.37 11.50
CA ASP A 31 -68.95 45.32 10.49
C ASP A 31 -69.36 43.98 11.10
N LEU A 32 -69.09 43.79 12.40
CA LEU A 32 -69.43 42.59 13.15
C LEU A 32 -70.73 42.71 13.92
N VAL A 33 -70.94 43.87 14.56
CA VAL A 33 -72.05 44.07 15.49
C VAL A 33 -73.28 44.67 14.81
N ASN A 34 -73.09 45.44 13.74
CA ASN A 34 -74.16 46.11 13.00
C ASN A 34 -73.87 46.19 11.48
N PRO A 35 -73.97 45.05 10.76
CA PRO A 35 -73.54 44.95 9.37
C PRO A 35 -74.39 45.83 8.43
N GLN A 36 -73.72 46.72 7.70
CA GLN A 36 -74.34 47.59 6.70
C GLN A 36 -74.34 46.91 5.32
N PRO A 37 -75.49 46.76 4.61
CA PRO A 37 -75.57 45.97 3.39
C PRO A 37 -74.53 46.31 2.31
N LYS A 38 -74.24 47.60 2.09
CA LYS A 38 -73.22 48.04 1.11
C LYS A 38 -71.80 47.62 1.52
N ARG A 39 -71.47 47.76 2.80
CA ARG A 39 -70.14 47.49 3.35
C ARG A 39 -69.89 45.98 3.48
N THR A 40 -70.91 45.23 3.93
CA THR A 40 -70.91 43.76 3.93
C THR A 40 -70.71 43.20 2.52
N ARG A 41 -71.40 43.73 1.51
CA ARG A 41 -71.21 43.29 0.12
C ARG A 41 -69.76 43.48 -0.34
N ARG A 42 -69.15 44.63 -0.02
CA ARG A 42 -67.75 44.91 -0.36
C ARG A 42 -66.78 43.93 0.30
N LEU A 43 -66.96 43.64 1.59
CA LEU A 43 -66.14 42.66 2.32
C LEU A 43 -66.32 41.23 1.76
N LEU A 44 -67.54 40.86 1.36
CA LEU A 44 -67.81 39.57 0.71
C LEU A 44 -67.21 39.50 -0.70
N SER A 45 -67.21 40.59 -1.47
CA SER A 45 -66.52 40.67 -2.76
C SER A 45 -65.02 40.46 -2.61
N LEU A 46 -64.40 41.10 -1.61
CA LEU A 46 -62.99 40.88 -1.30
C LEU A 46 -62.69 39.42 -0.97
N LEU A 47 -63.55 38.76 -0.17
CA LEU A 47 -63.43 37.33 0.12
C LEU A 47 -63.57 36.48 -1.14
N ALA A 48 -64.51 36.80 -2.03
CA ALA A 48 -64.69 36.10 -3.30
C ALA A 48 -63.44 36.23 -4.20
N ASP A 49 -62.88 37.44 -4.31
CA ASP A 49 -61.66 37.69 -5.08
C ASP A 49 -60.46 36.92 -4.50
N PHE A 50 -60.30 36.93 -3.18
CA PHE A 50 -59.28 36.13 -2.50
C PHE A 50 -59.47 34.63 -2.77
N THR A 51 -60.70 34.09 -2.71
CA THR A 51 -60.93 32.67 -3.00
C THR A 51 -60.58 32.32 -4.45
N ASN A 52 -60.93 33.18 -5.41
CA ASN A 52 -60.58 33.00 -6.83
C ASN A 52 -59.06 33.04 -7.04
N PHE A 53 -58.38 33.98 -6.38
CA PHE A 53 -56.92 34.06 -6.39
C PHE A 53 -56.30 32.79 -5.80
N ASN A 54 -56.77 32.35 -4.62
CA ASN A 54 -56.25 31.17 -3.94
C ASN A 54 -56.45 29.90 -4.78
N MET A 55 -57.60 29.74 -5.46
CA MET A 55 -57.80 28.61 -6.39
C MET A 55 -56.74 28.60 -7.50
N LYS A 56 -56.45 29.75 -8.12
CA LYS A 56 -55.42 29.85 -9.17
C LYS A 56 -54.02 29.59 -8.60
N ALA A 57 -53.71 30.18 -7.44
CA ALA A 57 -52.43 30.00 -6.77
C ALA A 57 -52.21 28.53 -6.35
N SER A 58 -53.26 27.86 -5.84
CA SER A 58 -53.25 26.44 -5.48
C SER A 58 -52.95 25.57 -6.69
N HIS A 59 -53.56 25.85 -7.84
CA HIS A 59 -53.28 25.09 -9.06
C HIS A 59 -51.83 25.27 -9.53
N VAL A 60 -51.28 26.48 -9.47
CA VAL A 60 -49.86 26.72 -9.78
C VAL A 60 -48.96 25.99 -8.78
N PHE A 61 -49.30 26.04 -7.49
CA PHE A 61 -48.55 25.37 -6.43
C PHE A 61 -48.53 23.85 -6.65
N GLU A 62 -49.69 23.22 -6.89
CA GLU A 62 -49.78 21.79 -7.19
C GLU A 62 -48.93 21.40 -8.40
N LYS A 63 -48.97 22.22 -9.46
CA LYS A 63 -48.14 22.01 -10.64
C LYS A 63 -46.64 22.08 -10.31
N THR A 64 -46.22 23.10 -9.58
CA THR A 64 -44.82 23.27 -9.16
C THR A 64 -44.36 22.14 -8.23
N VAL A 65 -45.23 21.67 -7.34
CA VAL A 65 -44.93 20.52 -6.47
C VAL A 65 -44.76 19.25 -7.29
N ALA A 66 -45.63 19.00 -8.27
CA ALA A 66 -45.51 17.85 -9.16
C ALA A 66 -44.20 17.89 -9.98
N GLU A 67 -43.84 19.05 -10.54
CA GLU A 67 -42.57 19.25 -11.26
C GLU A 67 -41.36 19.03 -10.34
N TYR A 68 -41.43 19.49 -9.09
CA TYR A 68 -40.39 19.28 -8.08
C TYR A 68 -40.25 17.79 -7.73
N ASP A 69 -41.36 17.08 -7.52
CA ASP A 69 -41.35 15.65 -7.20
C ASP A 69 -40.80 14.81 -8.36
N GLU A 70 -41.14 15.15 -9.61
CA GLU A 70 -40.56 14.52 -10.80
C GLU A 70 -39.04 14.74 -10.86
N ALA A 71 -38.59 15.99 -10.69
CA ALA A 71 -37.17 16.31 -10.67
C ALA A 71 -36.43 15.55 -9.56
N ARG A 72 -37.05 15.44 -8.37
CA ARG A 72 -36.51 14.68 -7.24
C ARG A 72 -36.41 13.19 -7.56
N GLN A 73 -37.40 12.60 -8.22
CA GLN A 73 -37.35 11.20 -8.66
C GLN A 73 -36.22 10.95 -9.65
N VAL A 74 -36.03 11.86 -10.63
CA VAL A 74 -34.92 11.78 -11.59
C VAL A 74 -33.56 11.83 -10.89
N VAL A 75 -33.39 12.74 -9.92
CA VAL A 75 -32.14 12.84 -9.15
C VAL A 75 -31.89 11.56 -8.34
N ASN A 76 -32.91 11.02 -7.67
CA ASN A 76 -32.78 9.78 -6.90
C ASN A 76 -32.42 8.59 -7.80
N ALA A 77 -33.05 8.48 -8.98
CA ALA A 77 -32.74 7.43 -9.95
C ALA A 77 -31.30 7.55 -10.48
N ALA A 78 -30.84 8.77 -10.77
CA ALA A 78 -29.46 9.01 -11.20
C ALA A 78 -28.45 8.66 -10.10
N GLN A 79 -28.74 9.01 -8.84
CA GLN A 79 -27.89 8.65 -7.69
C GLN A 79 -27.78 7.13 -7.52
N GLU A 80 -28.89 6.40 -7.67
CA GLU A 80 -28.87 4.95 -7.58
C GLU A 80 -28.09 4.30 -8.73
N GLN A 81 -28.20 4.83 -9.95
CA GLN A 81 -27.37 4.37 -11.07
C GLN A 81 -25.87 4.60 -10.83
N VAL A 82 -25.50 5.76 -10.27
CA VAL A 82 -24.12 6.05 -9.88
C VAL A 82 -23.64 5.04 -8.82
N ARG A 83 -24.45 4.79 -7.79
CA ARG A 83 -24.15 3.81 -6.74
C ARG A 83 -23.87 2.42 -7.32
N LEU A 84 -24.75 1.92 -8.19
CA LEU A 84 -24.59 0.62 -8.85
C LEU A 84 -23.35 0.58 -9.76
N ALA A 85 -23.05 1.67 -10.47
CA ALA A 85 -21.85 1.77 -11.30
C ALA A 85 -20.56 1.74 -10.46
N GLU A 86 -20.56 2.39 -9.29
CA GLU A 86 -19.44 2.36 -8.35
C GLU A 86 -19.22 0.97 -7.75
N GLU A 87 -20.30 0.27 -7.37
CA GLU A 87 -20.23 -1.12 -6.91
C GLU A 87 -19.62 -2.04 -7.98
N ARG A 88 -20.09 -1.91 -9.23
CA ARG A 88 -19.54 -2.67 -10.36
C ARG A 88 -18.06 -2.34 -10.59
N ARG A 89 -17.67 -1.07 -10.53
CA ARG A 89 -16.27 -0.65 -10.65
C ARG A 89 -15.41 -1.29 -9.55
N ASN A 90 -15.89 -1.28 -8.32
CA ASN A 90 -15.18 -1.85 -7.18
C ASN A 90 -15.01 -3.38 -7.32
N ALA A 91 -16.05 -4.09 -7.77
CA ALA A 91 -15.99 -5.52 -8.06
C ALA A 91 -15.01 -5.85 -9.20
N LEU A 92 -14.97 -5.04 -10.26
CA LEU A 92 -14.01 -5.21 -11.35
C LEU A 92 -12.56 -4.96 -10.88
N ARG A 93 -12.36 -3.97 -10.02
CA ARG A 93 -11.05 -3.65 -9.45
C ARG A 93 -10.54 -4.78 -8.55
N SER A 94 -11.37 -5.29 -7.64
CA SER A 94 -11.00 -6.43 -6.80
C SER A 94 -10.71 -7.69 -7.62
N GLY A 95 -11.48 -7.94 -8.68
CA GLY A 95 -11.23 -9.04 -9.62
C GLY A 95 -9.94 -8.87 -10.43
N LEU A 96 -9.55 -7.64 -10.78
CA LEU A 96 -8.25 -7.37 -11.41
C LEU A 96 -7.09 -7.62 -10.43
N ASP A 97 -7.21 -7.15 -9.19
CA ASP A 97 -6.19 -7.34 -8.16
C ASP A 97 -5.97 -8.83 -7.85
N LEU A 98 -7.05 -9.62 -7.80
CA LEU A 98 -6.96 -11.08 -7.65
C LEU A 98 -6.24 -11.73 -8.83
N ARG A 99 -6.54 -11.32 -10.07
CA ARG A 99 -5.87 -11.84 -11.27
C ARG A 99 -4.38 -11.52 -11.27
N LYS A 100 -3.99 -10.29 -10.91
CA LYS A 100 -2.59 -9.89 -10.78
C LYS A 100 -1.83 -10.71 -9.75
N ARG A 101 -2.45 -11.05 -8.61
CA ARG A 101 -1.83 -11.93 -7.60
C ARG A 101 -1.57 -13.32 -8.16
N LYS A 102 -2.57 -13.93 -8.81
CA LYS A 102 -2.41 -15.25 -9.46
C LYS A 102 -1.36 -15.23 -10.56
N GLU A 103 -1.33 -14.18 -11.37
CA GLU A 103 -0.30 -14.01 -12.40
C GLU A 103 1.10 -13.93 -11.79
N ASN A 104 1.27 -13.16 -10.72
CA ASN A 104 2.54 -13.08 -9.99
C ASN A 104 2.94 -14.42 -9.36
N GLU A 105 2.00 -15.17 -8.78
CA GLU A 105 2.23 -16.52 -8.23
C GLU A 105 2.76 -17.47 -9.33
N VAL A 106 2.12 -17.47 -10.49
CA VAL A 106 2.56 -18.29 -11.64
C VAL A 106 3.93 -17.85 -12.16
N LEU A 107 4.21 -16.55 -12.20
CA LEU A 107 5.53 -16.05 -12.60
C LEU A 107 6.63 -16.47 -11.62
N VAL A 108 6.35 -16.43 -10.31
CA VAL A 108 7.27 -16.92 -9.29
C VAL A 108 7.51 -18.41 -9.45
N GLU A 109 6.44 -19.21 -9.64
CA GLU A 109 6.58 -20.65 -9.88
C GLU A 109 7.39 -20.94 -11.14
N LEU A 110 7.10 -20.25 -12.25
CA LEU A 110 7.84 -20.38 -13.50
C LEU A 110 9.33 -20.07 -13.30
N SER A 111 9.65 -19.00 -12.58
CA SER A 111 11.04 -18.63 -12.28
C SER A 111 11.75 -19.68 -11.43
N ALA A 112 11.06 -20.29 -10.47
CA ALA A 112 11.58 -21.37 -9.65
C ALA A 112 11.85 -22.63 -10.49
N LYS A 113 10.90 -23.04 -11.33
CA LYS A 113 11.07 -24.18 -12.24
C LYS A 113 12.20 -23.96 -13.24
N GLN A 114 12.36 -22.73 -13.76
CA GLN A 114 13.49 -22.38 -14.63
C GLN A 114 14.83 -22.48 -13.91
N ARG A 115 14.90 -22.10 -12.64
CA ARG A 115 16.12 -22.25 -11.82
C ARG A 115 16.47 -23.73 -11.65
N THR A 116 15.50 -24.55 -11.23
CA THR A 116 15.69 -26.00 -11.09
C THR A 116 16.11 -26.65 -12.40
N LEU A 117 15.51 -26.26 -13.54
CA LEU A 117 15.90 -26.78 -14.84
C LEU A 117 17.36 -26.44 -15.18
N LYS A 118 17.80 -25.20 -14.93
CA LYS A 118 19.20 -24.79 -15.15
C LYS A 118 20.17 -25.58 -14.27
N GLU A 119 19.82 -25.85 -13.02
CA GLU A 119 20.64 -26.68 -12.12
C GLU A 119 20.74 -28.12 -12.61
N LEU A 120 19.63 -28.71 -13.05
CA LEU A 120 19.61 -30.06 -13.62
C LEU A 120 20.43 -30.16 -14.91
N LEU A 121 20.39 -29.13 -15.77
CA LEU A 121 21.23 -29.09 -16.97
C LEU A 121 22.72 -29.07 -16.62
N LYS A 122 23.14 -28.22 -15.68
CA LYS A 122 24.53 -28.19 -15.19
C LYS A 122 24.96 -29.52 -14.58
N ALA A 123 24.10 -30.13 -13.76
CA ALA A 123 24.36 -31.44 -13.19
C ALA A 123 24.52 -32.51 -14.29
N GLY A 124 23.70 -32.44 -15.34
CA GLY A 124 23.81 -33.29 -16.53
C GLY A 124 25.15 -33.13 -17.26
N GLU A 125 25.61 -31.90 -17.48
CA GLU A 125 26.91 -31.59 -18.11
C GLU A 125 28.09 -32.13 -17.30
N ILE A 126 28.04 -31.99 -15.97
CA ILE A 126 29.06 -32.54 -15.06
C ILE A 126 29.05 -34.07 -15.13
N ASN A 127 27.87 -34.68 -15.17
CA ASN A 127 27.75 -36.13 -15.21
C ASN A 127 28.23 -36.72 -16.54
N GLU A 128 27.98 -36.05 -17.67
CA GLU A 128 28.55 -36.45 -18.96
C GLU A 128 30.08 -36.30 -18.96
N SER A 129 30.62 -35.20 -18.43
CA SER A 129 32.08 -35.04 -18.27
C SER A 129 32.70 -36.18 -17.44
N ARG A 130 32.07 -36.55 -16.31
CA ARG A 130 32.50 -37.68 -15.48
C ARG A 130 32.45 -39.01 -16.22
N LYS A 131 31.40 -39.24 -17.02
CA LYS A 131 31.27 -40.46 -17.83
C LYS A 131 32.40 -40.55 -18.84
N ASP A 132 32.78 -39.45 -19.49
CA ASP A 132 33.90 -39.40 -20.43
C ASP A 132 35.26 -39.63 -19.73
N GLU A 133 35.46 -39.09 -18.54
CA GLU A 133 36.65 -39.35 -17.70
C GLU A 133 36.75 -40.83 -17.30
N VAL A 134 35.64 -41.43 -16.85
CA VAL A 134 35.59 -42.86 -16.51
C VAL A 134 35.88 -43.70 -17.75
N TRP A 135 35.30 -43.35 -18.89
CA TRP A 135 35.51 -44.08 -20.14
C TRP A 135 36.97 -44.04 -20.60
N THR A 136 37.61 -42.87 -20.54
CA THR A 136 39.03 -42.70 -20.87
C THR A 136 39.93 -43.46 -19.89
N SER A 137 39.64 -43.40 -18.58
CA SER A 137 40.35 -44.19 -17.56
C SER A 137 40.22 -45.69 -17.80
N MET A 138 39.02 -46.19 -18.12
CA MET A 138 38.80 -47.60 -18.48
C MET A 138 39.58 -48.00 -19.74
N LYS A 139 39.61 -47.14 -20.76
CA LYS A 139 40.38 -47.38 -21.99
C LYS A 139 41.88 -47.47 -21.70
N ASN A 140 42.40 -46.53 -20.91
CA ASN A 140 43.80 -46.53 -20.48
C ASN A 140 44.15 -47.76 -19.65
N SER A 141 43.26 -48.16 -18.73
CA SER A 141 43.43 -49.35 -17.89
C SER A 141 43.42 -50.64 -18.73
N LYS A 142 42.52 -50.74 -19.71
CA LYS A 142 42.53 -51.84 -20.69
C LYS A 142 43.84 -51.89 -21.46
N GLN A 143 44.37 -50.75 -21.90
CA GLN A 143 45.66 -50.69 -22.59
C GLN A 143 46.80 -51.16 -21.68
N LYS A 144 46.82 -50.69 -20.44
CA LYS A 144 47.81 -51.11 -19.43
C LYS A 144 47.76 -52.61 -19.15
N ILE A 145 46.57 -53.21 -19.12
CA ILE A 145 46.41 -54.68 -19.01
C ILE A 145 47.02 -55.38 -20.22
N VAL A 146 46.82 -54.87 -21.44
CA VAL A 146 47.43 -55.44 -22.65
C VAL A 146 48.96 -55.36 -22.58
N ASP A 147 49.50 -54.23 -22.13
CA ASP A 147 50.94 -54.02 -22.03
C ASP A 147 51.56 -54.90 -20.93
N LEU A 148 50.92 -54.98 -19.75
CA LEU A 148 51.32 -55.88 -18.67
C LEU A 148 51.24 -57.35 -19.10
N LYS A 149 50.26 -57.75 -19.91
CA LYS A 149 50.21 -59.11 -20.45
C LYS A 149 51.40 -59.42 -21.37
N LYS A 150 51.82 -58.46 -22.20
CA LYS A 150 53.03 -58.61 -23.02
C LYS A 150 54.28 -58.69 -22.15
N GLU A 151 54.34 -57.86 -21.11
CA GLU A 151 55.46 -57.85 -20.16
C GLU A 151 55.52 -59.16 -19.36
N ILE A 152 54.38 -59.68 -18.88
CA ILE A 152 54.30 -60.99 -18.22
C ILE A 152 54.77 -62.10 -19.16
N GLU A 153 54.40 -62.07 -20.44
CA GLU A 153 54.88 -63.08 -21.39
C GLU A 153 56.40 -62.98 -21.63
N SER A 154 56.93 -61.76 -21.70
CA SER A 154 58.38 -61.48 -21.79
C SER A 154 59.13 -61.90 -20.51
N ILE A 155 58.57 -61.63 -19.34
CA ILE A 155 59.12 -62.06 -18.05
C ILE A 155 59.03 -63.57 -17.95
N ARG A 156 57.91 -64.19 -18.30
CA ARG A 156 57.76 -65.65 -18.30
C ARG A 156 58.81 -66.32 -19.16
N SER A 157 59.10 -65.80 -20.36
CA SER A 157 60.18 -66.31 -21.20
C SER A 157 61.56 -66.14 -20.54
N LYS A 158 61.80 -65.00 -19.87
CA LYS A 158 63.01 -64.75 -19.08
C LYS A 158 63.11 -65.60 -17.82
N THR A 159 62.02 -65.90 -17.12
CA THR A 159 61.96 -66.73 -15.91
C THR A 159 62.10 -68.21 -16.27
N GLU A 160 61.64 -68.64 -17.44
CA GLU A 160 61.95 -69.96 -18.00
C GLU A 160 63.45 -70.10 -18.33
N HIS A 161 64.10 -68.98 -18.65
CA HIS A 161 65.55 -68.88 -18.86
C HIS A 161 66.35 -68.80 -17.54
N VAL A 162 65.85 -68.07 -16.54
CA VAL A 162 66.49 -67.88 -15.22
C VAL A 162 66.21 -69.04 -14.26
N SER A 163 65.06 -69.74 -14.34
CA SER A 163 64.79 -70.93 -13.52
C SER A 163 65.68 -72.14 -13.88
N LYS A 164 66.36 -72.10 -15.04
CA LYS A 164 67.45 -73.03 -15.41
C LYS A 164 68.82 -72.62 -14.84
N GLY A 165 68.95 -71.44 -14.26
CA GLY A 165 70.21 -70.89 -13.77
C GLY A 165 69.98 -70.10 -12.50
N ILE A 166 69.90 -70.81 -11.37
CA ILE A 166 70.74 -70.55 -10.18
C ILE A 166 70.74 -69.06 -9.74
N VAL A 167 70.31 -68.64 -8.53
CA VAL A 167 70.64 -69.25 -7.24
C VAL A 167 70.33 -68.31 -6.05
N LYS A 168 70.29 -68.93 -4.86
CA LYS A 168 70.83 -68.53 -3.54
C LYS A 168 71.15 -67.03 -3.35
N SER A 169 70.34 -66.35 -2.54
CA SER A 169 70.80 -65.71 -1.29
C SER A 169 69.66 -64.95 -0.58
N PRO A 170 69.02 -65.55 0.44
CA PRO A 170 67.93 -64.94 1.22
C PRO A 170 68.33 -63.69 2.03
N ALA A 171 69.62 -63.46 2.26
CA ALA A 171 70.10 -62.45 3.22
C ALA A 171 70.16 -61.01 2.68
N ARG A 172 70.23 -60.81 1.35
CA ARG A 172 70.14 -59.48 0.74
C ARG A 172 68.69 -58.99 0.64
N PHE A 173 67.78 -59.91 0.32
CA PHE A 173 66.35 -59.63 0.19
C PHE A 173 65.71 -59.17 1.50
N LEU A 174 66.13 -59.73 2.64
CA LEU A 174 65.63 -59.33 3.96
C LEU A 174 66.04 -57.89 4.35
N ARG A 175 67.25 -57.46 3.98
CA ARG A 175 67.75 -56.12 4.29
C ARG A 175 67.06 -55.04 3.44
N ASP A 176 66.85 -55.32 2.16
CA ASP A 176 66.09 -54.45 1.27
C ASP A 176 64.62 -54.32 1.71
N VAL A 177 64.03 -55.39 2.25
CA VAL A 177 62.67 -55.38 2.82
C VAL A 177 62.59 -54.57 4.12
N GLU A 178 63.64 -54.55 4.95
CA GLU A 178 63.70 -53.76 6.18
C GLU A 178 63.89 -52.26 5.91
N ASP A 179 64.73 -51.90 4.94
CA ASP A 179 64.90 -50.51 4.48
C ASP A 179 63.61 -49.96 3.86
N GLN A 180 62.92 -50.78 3.05
CA GLN A 180 61.60 -50.44 2.52
C GLN A 180 60.54 -50.28 3.61
N ARG A 181 60.56 -51.13 4.65
CA ARG A 181 59.65 -50.98 5.80
C ARG A 181 59.89 -49.69 6.58
N ALA A 182 61.15 -49.29 6.78
CA ALA A 182 61.47 -48.03 7.44
C ALA A 182 60.99 -46.82 6.63
N GLN A 183 61.16 -46.86 5.31
CA GLN A 183 60.73 -45.81 4.40
C GLN A 183 59.19 -45.69 4.32
N ILE A 184 58.48 -46.83 4.30
CA ILE A 184 57.01 -46.88 4.36
C ILE A 184 56.51 -46.25 5.68
N LYS A 185 57.17 -46.55 6.80
CA LYS A 185 56.78 -46.02 8.11
C LYS A 185 56.96 -44.50 8.23
N SER A 186 58.01 -43.95 7.59
CA SER A 186 58.21 -42.50 7.49
C SER A 186 57.12 -41.84 6.65
N LEU A 187 56.81 -42.40 5.48
CA LEU A 187 55.79 -41.85 4.57
C LEU A 187 54.38 -41.91 5.16
N GLN A 188 54.09 -42.91 5.99
CA GLN A 188 52.84 -42.97 6.75
C GLN A 188 52.73 -41.80 7.73
N GLY A 189 53.79 -41.48 8.48
CA GLY A 189 53.81 -40.33 9.38
C GLY A 189 53.65 -38.98 8.68
N ASP A 190 54.17 -38.84 7.46
CA ASP A 190 53.95 -37.64 6.63
C ASP A 190 52.51 -37.57 6.10
N CYS A 191 51.93 -38.70 5.69
CA CYS A 191 50.53 -38.76 5.26
C CYS A 191 49.55 -38.43 6.39
N ASP A 192 49.80 -38.92 7.60
CA ASP A 192 48.92 -38.67 8.75
C ASP A 192 48.95 -37.20 9.17
N ARG A 193 50.14 -36.57 9.19
CA ARG A 193 50.27 -35.12 9.40
C ARG A 193 49.54 -34.30 8.34
N GLU A 194 49.61 -34.73 7.08
CA GLU A 194 48.95 -33.99 6.00
C GLU A 194 47.43 -34.20 6.00
N ARG A 195 46.94 -35.38 6.42
CA ARG A 195 45.51 -35.61 6.68
C ARG A 195 44.98 -34.71 7.79
N GLU A 196 45.73 -34.58 8.88
CA GLU A 196 45.36 -33.71 10.00
C GLU A 196 45.34 -32.22 9.57
N ARG A 197 46.31 -31.80 8.75
CA ARG A 197 46.31 -30.45 8.15
C ARG A 197 45.11 -30.20 7.23
N ILE A 198 44.74 -31.18 6.41
CA ILE A 198 43.55 -31.10 5.54
C ILE A 198 42.27 -31.01 6.37
N TYR A 199 42.16 -31.80 7.43
CA TYR A 199 41.00 -31.77 8.34
C TYR A 199 40.83 -30.40 9.00
N ASN A 200 41.91 -29.82 9.53
CA ASN A 200 41.90 -28.49 10.13
C ASN A 200 41.57 -27.37 9.11
N ASN A 201 42.02 -27.53 7.85
CA ASN A 201 41.65 -26.63 6.77
C ASN A 201 40.17 -26.74 6.36
N GLU A 202 39.59 -27.93 6.40
CA GLU A 202 38.16 -28.12 6.11
C GLU A 202 37.29 -27.39 7.16
N GLU A 203 37.68 -27.45 8.43
CA GLU A 203 37.00 -26.74 9.50
C GLU A 203 37.13 -25.21 9.36
N SER A 204 38.32 -24.73 8.98
CA SER A 204 38.55 -23.32 8.64
C SER A 204 37.68 -22.85 7.46
N MET A 205 37.50 -23.70 6.44
CA MET A 205 36.63 -23.41 5.30
C MET A 205 35.15 -23.33 5.68
N LYS A 206 34.67 -24.15 6.63
CA LYS A 206 33.30 -24.07 7.16
C LYS A 206 33.04 -22.74 7.86
N VAL A 207 34.02 -22.24 8.62
CA VAL A 207 33.94 -20.91 9.27
C VAL A 207 33.89 -19.79 8.23
N ILE A 208 34.73 -19.85 7.18
CA ILE A 208 34.72 -18.86 6.08
C ILE A 208 33.37 -18.85 5.35
N ASP A 209 32.76 -20.02 5.11
CA ASP A 209 31.46 -20.12 4.46
C ASP A 209 30.33 -19.52 5.33
N GLN A 210 30.38 -19.74 6.64
CA GLN A 210 29.45 -19.09 7.58
C GLN A 210 29.61 -17.56 7.61
N ILE A 211 30.86 -17.06 7.66
CA ILE A 211 31.13 -15.62 7.63
C ILE A 211 30.61 -15.02 6.32
N SER A 212 30.80 -15.70 5.19
CA SER A 212 30.30 -15.23 3.88
C SER A 212 28.78 -15.13 3.85
N LYS A 213 28.05 -16.11 4.40
CA LYS A 213 26.59 -16.07 4.50
C LYS A 213 26.09 -14.92 5.37
N MET A 214 26.71 -14.70 6.53
CA MET A 214 26.36 -13.55 7.39
C MET A 214 26.67 -12.22 6.70
N LEU A 215 27.77 -12.14 5.94
CA LEU A 215 28.14 -10.94 5.20
C LEU A 215 27.10 -10.64 4.10
N ASP A 216 26.63 -11.65 3.37
CA ASP A 216 25.57 -11.50 2.37
C ASP A 216 24.25 -11.01 2.99
N GLU A 217 23.88 -11.52 4.16
CA GLU A 217 22.70 -11.05 4.90
C GLU A 217 22.80 -9.59 5.29
N ARG A 218 23.97 -9.15 5.80
CA ARG A 218 24.22 -7.74 6.13
C ARG A 218 24.18 -6.83 4.91
N HIS A 219 24.65 -7.28 3.75
CA HIS A 219 24.52 -6.50 2.51
C HIS A 219 23.05 -6.32 2.10
N ARG A 220 22.22 -7.37 2.22
CA ARG A 220 20.78 -7.26 1.94
C ARG A 220 20.09 -6.28 2.88
N GLU A 221 20.42 -6.30 4.17
CA GLU A 221 19.90 -5.32 5.14
C GLU A 221 20.30 -3.89 4.78
N MET A 222 21.55 -3.68 4.36
CA MET A 222 22.06 -2.37 3.91
C MET A 222 21.32 -1.86 2.66
N ASP A 223 21.00 -2.74 1.71
CA ASP A 223 20.20 -2.40 0.53
C ASP A 223 18.78 -1.95 0.94
N VAL A 224 18.15 -2.65 1.89
CA VAL A 224 16.83 -2.28 2.42
C VAL A 224 16.88 -0.92 3.13
N LEU A 225 17.91 -0.66 3.94
CA LEU A 225 18.09 0.63 4.61
C LEU A 225 18.30 1.77 3.61
N SER A 226 19.05 1.53 2.53
CA SER A 226 19.27 2.52 1.47
C SER A 226 17.97 2.88 0.74
N GLU A 227 17.12 1.88 0.48
CA GLU A 227 15.80 2.06 -0.12
C GLU A 227 14.87 2.86 0.81
N LEU A 228 14.87 2.56 2.11
CA LEU A 228 14.11 3.31 3.11
C LEU A 228 14.59 4.76 3.22
N GLN A 229 15.90 5.00 3.20
CA GLN A 229 16.47 6.34 3.22
C GLN A 229 16.02 7.16 2.00
N ARG A 230 15.99 6.55 0.81
CA ARG A 230 15.47 7.20 -0.40
C ARG A 230 14.00 7.58 -0.26
N LEU A 231 13.18 6.69 0.30
CA LEU A 231 11.76 6.97 0.56
C LEU A 231 11.56 8.12 1.54
N VAL A 232 12.37 8.20 2.60
CA VAL A 232 12.34 9.32 3.56
C VAL A 232 12.65 10.64 2.86
N VAL A 233 13.72 10.69 2.06
CA VAL A 233 14.10 11.90 1.30
C VAL A 233 12.99 12.34 0.35
N CYS A 234 12.40 11.41 -0.40
CA CYS A 234 11.26 11.73 -1.27
C CYS A 234 10.05 12.26 -0.47
N GLY A 235 9.76 11.67 0.69
CA GLY A 235 8.68 12.13 1.57
C GLY A 235 8.92 13.53 2.14
N GLU A 236 10.14 13.87 2.52
CA GLU A 236 10.51 15.21 2.98
C GLU A 236 10.37 16.26 1.87
N GLU A 237 10.73 15.91 0.63
CA GLU A 237 10.61 16.79 -0.52
C GLU A 237 9.14 17.05 -0.90
N GLU A 238 8.30 16.00 -0.86
CA GLU A 238 6.85 16.14 -1.00
C GLU A 238 6.25 17.02 0.11
N ALA A 239 6.67 16.83 1.36
CA ALA A 239 6.22 17.64 2.48
C ALA A 239 6.56 19.13 2.30
N LYS A 240 7.80 19.46 1.90
CA LYS A 240 8.21 20.84 1.58
C LYS A 240 7.38 21.45 0.44
N ASN A 241 7.14 20.68 -0.62
CA ASN A 241 6.31 21.14 -1.73
C ASN A 241 4.87 21.43 -1.29
N HIS A 242 4.31 20.60 -0.42
CA HIS A 242 2.99 20.81 0.16
C HIS A 242 2.93 22.03 1.07
N GLU A 243 3.93 22.23 1.93
CA GLU A 243 4.05 23.40 2.79
C GLU A 243 4.09 24.68 1.96
N GLY A 244 4.93 24.75 0.93
CA GLY A 244 5.00 25.90 0.02
C GLY A 244 3.68 26.17 -0.71
N ALA A 245 2.95 25.12 -1.13
CA ALA A 245 1.63 25.26 -1.74
C ALA A 245 0.58 25.81 -0.75
N CYS A 246 0.64 25.40 0.52
CA CYS A 246 -0.23 25.90 1.58
C CYS A 246 0.06 27.37 1.90
N GLU A 247 1.33 27.77 1.98
CA GLU A 247 1.73 29.17 2.18
C GLU A 247 1.25 30.08 1.04
N LEU A 248 1.43 29.65 -0.21
CA LEU A 248 0.92 30.34 -1.40
C LEU A 248 -0.60 30.52 -1.35
N GLY A 249 -1.34 29.46 -1.02
CA GLY A 249 -2.79 29.51 -0.89
C GLY A 249 -3.25 30.43 0.24
N SER A 250 -2.55 30.42 1.37
CA SER A 250 -2.82 31.28 2.52
C SER A 250 -2.59 32.76 2.18
N SER A 251 -1.48 33.07 1.51
CA SER A 251 -1.16 34.42 1.03
C SER A 251 -2.25 34.94 0.09
N ARG A 252 -2.65 34.14 -0.90
CA ARG A 252 -3.69 34.49 -1.87
C ARG A 252 -5.07 34.71 -1.23
N LEU A 253 -5.44 33.89 -0.25
CA LEU A 253 -6.67 34.09 0.53
C LEU A 253 -6.64 35.39 1.35
N LYS A 254 -5.47 35.78 1.87
CA LYS A 254 -5.28 37.05 2.57
C LYS A 254 -5.46 38.23 1.61
N ASP A 255 -4.84 38.16 0.42
CA ASP A 255 -4.96 39.20 -0.61
C ASP A 255 -6.42 39.38 -1.07
N LEU A 256 -7.14 38.28 -1.34
CA LEU A 256 -8.56 38.33 -1.71
C LEU A 256 -9.44 38.90 -0.59
N ARG A 257 -9.09 38.64 0.68
CA ARG A 257 -9.81 39.21 1.82
C ARG A 257 -9.60 40.72 1.91
N SER A 258 -8.36 41.19 1.80
CA SER A 258 -8.03 42.62 1.77
C SER A 258 -8.68 43.33 0.57
N LEU A 259 -8.68 42.71 -0.61
CA LEU A 259 -9.34 43.25 -1.80
C LEU A 259 -10.86 43.38 -1.58
N LYS A 260 -11.50 42.38 -0.98
CA LYS A 260 -12.93 42.41 -0.64
C LYS A 260 -13.26 43.52 0.36
N GLU A 261 -12.43 43.71 1.38
CA GLU A 261 -12.59 44.77 2.38
C GLU A 261 -12.44 46.16 1.74
N ASN A 262 -11.43 46.36 0.89
CA ASN A 262 -11.23 47.58 0.12
C ASN A 262 -12.41 47.88 -0.82
N LEU A 263 -12.91 46.88 -1.55
CA LEU A 263 -14.08 47.07 -2.43
C LEU A 263 -15.36 47.35 -1.65
N SER A 264 -15.49 46.78 -0.45
CA SER A 264 -16.64 47.03 0.43
C SER A 264 -16.62 48.47 0.97
N SER A 265 -15.44 48.99 1.36
CA SER A 265 -15.30 50.39 1.79
C SER A 265 -15.56 51.36 0.64
N VAL A 266 -15.06 51.08 -0.57
CA VAL A 266 -15.34 51.87 -1.78
C VAL A 266 -16.83 51.89 -2.12
N LEU A 267 -17.52 50.74 -2.03
CA LEU A 267 -18.97 50.69 -2.23
C LEU A 267 -19.75 51.48 -1.19
N GLN A 268 -19.28 51.50 0.06
CA GLN A 268 -19.93 52.25 1.13
C GLN A 268 -19.76 53.76 0.90
N ASN A 269 -18.56 54.22 0.56
CA ASN A 269 -18.27 55.61 0.20
C ASN A 269 -19.07 56.08 -1.05
N LEU A 270 -19.26 55.20 -2.04
CA LEU A 270 -20.08 55.50 -3.23
C LEU A 270 -21.59 55.50 -2.95
N ARG A 271 -22.04 54.79 -1.91
CA ARG A 271 -23.43 54.79 -1.48
C ARG A 271 -23.77 56.06 -0.67
N GLU A 272 -22.79 56.60 0.04
CA GLU A 272 -22.91 57.84 0.83
C GLU A 272 -22.78 59.11 -0.04
N ASN A 273 -22.08 59.04 -1.18
CA ASN A 273 -21.97 60.13 -2.15
C ASN A 273 -23.03 60.00 -3.27
N ASP A 274 -24.24 60.48 -2.99
CA ASP A 274 -25.38 60.44 -3.91
C ASP A 274 -25.20 61.47 -5.04
N GLY A 275 -25.30 61.08 -6.32
CA GLY A 275 -25.40 62.08 -7.40
C GLY A 275 -25.20 61.65 -8.86
N GLY A 276 -24.41 60.63 -9.21
CA GLY A 276 -24.14 60.41 -10.65
C GLY A 276 -23.53 59.09 -11.11
N ARG A 277 -23.21 58.15 -10.21
CA ARG A 277 -22.37 56.98 -10.51
C ARG A 277 -23.10 55.63 -10.47
N ARG A 278 -24.38 55.58 -10.86
CA ARG A 278 -25.18 54.32 -10.87
C ARG A 278 -24.55 53.19 -11.70
N ASN A 279 -23.81 53.54 -12.76
CA ASN A 279 -23.18 52.56 -13.66
C ASN A 279 -21.93 51.92 -13.02
N GLU A 280 -21.07 52.71 -12.38
CA GLU A 280 -19.89 52.23 -11.65
C GLU A 280 -20.29 51.32 -10.47
N LEU A 281 -21.36 51.68 -9.76
CA LEU A 281 -21.88 50.91 -8.63
C LEU A 281 -22.44 49.54 -9.07
N SER A 282 -23.03 49.48 -10.26
CA SER A 282 -23.50 48.24 -10.88
C SER A 282 -22.34 47.36 -11.37
N GLN A 283 -21.28 47.96 -11.92
CA GLN A 283 -20.06 47.24 -12.30
C GLN A 283 -19.33 46.68 -11.07
N LEU A 284 -19.16 47.46 -9.99
CA LEU A 284 -18.54 47.00 -8.76
C LEU A 284 -19.32 45.84 -8.11
N LYS A 285 -20.66 45.89 -8.11
CA LYS A 285 -21.49 44.78 -7.63
C LYS A 285 -21.23 43.50 -8.42
N LYS A 286 -21.09 43.57 -9.75
CA LYS A 286 -20.76 42.40 -10.58
C LYS A 286 -19.37 41.84 -10.24
N VAL A 287 -18.38 42.71 -10.02
CA VAL A 287 -17.03 42.28 -9.59
C VAL A 287 -17.07 41.62 -8.21
N LEU A 288 -17.83 42.15 -7.26
CA LEU A 288 -17.98 41.55 -5.92
C LEU A 288 -18.67 40.19 -5.95
N VAL A 289 -19.65 39.98 -6.83
CA VAL A 289 -20.27 38.67 -7.04
C VAL A 289 -19.26 37.68 -7.64
N ARG A 290 -18.47 38.10 -8.64
CA ARG A 290 -17.41 37.25 -9.20
C ARG A 290 -16.38 36.85 -8.14
N LEU A 291 -15.84 37.82 -7.40
CA LEU A 291 -14.87 37.56 -6.31
C LEU A 291 -15.46 36.67 -5.21
N ARG A 292 -16.77 36.79 -4.92
CA ARG A 292 -17.45 35.90 -3.98
C ARG A 292 -17.51 34.46 -4.49
N ASN A 293 -17.79 34.28 -5.78
CA ASN A 293 -17.83 32.97 -6.41
C ASN A 293 -16.42 32.34 -6.48
N GLU A 294 -15.42 33.11 -6.92
CA GLU A 294 -14.01 32.69 -6.95
C GLU A 294 -13.51 32.28 -5.56
N ASN A 295 -13.82 33.07 -4.53
CA ASN A 295 -13.48 32.72 -3.14
C ASN A 295 -14.23 31.47 -2.63
N SER A 296 -15.44 31.21 -3.12
CA SER A 296 -16.18 29.97 -2.79
C SER A 296 -15.51 28.76 -3.44
N GLU A 297 -15.15 28.87 -4.71
CA GLU A 297 -14.50 27.82 -5.49
C GLU A 297 -13.11 27.49 -4.94
N GLU A 298 -12.31 28.50 -4.60
CA GLU A 298 -10.98 28.32 -4.02
C GLU A 298 -11.06 27.63 -2.65
N LYS A 299 -12.07 27.95 -1.82
CA LYS A 299 -12.34 27.23 -0.56
C LYS A 299 -12.72 25.78 -0.79
N GLU A 300 -13.46 25.49 -1.83
CA GLU A 300 -13.91 24.14 -2.18
C GLU A 300 -12.73 23.28 -2.67
N ILE A 301 -11.85 23.86 -3.49
CA ILE A 301 -10.58 23.24 -3.90
C ILE A 301 -9.69 22.94 -2.69
N VAL A 302 -9.53 23.90 -1.76
CA VAL A 302 -8.73 23.69 -0.55
C VAL A 302 -9.34 22.58 0.33
N ARG A 303 -10.66 22.57 0.53
CA ARG A 303 -11.34 21.47 1.26
C ARG A 303 -11.11 20.12 0.60
N ALA A 304 -11.23 20.03 -0.72
CA ALA A 304 -11.00 18.78 -1.45
C ALA A 304 -9.57 18.27 -1.25
N LYS A 305 -8.57 19.15 -1.35
CA LYS A 305 -7.16 18.81 -1.09
C LYS A 305 -6.92 18.38 0.37
N CYS A 306 -7.54 19.04 1.36
CA CYS A 306 -7.44 18.63 2.76
C CYS A 306 -8.04 17.24 2.99
N LEU A 307 -9.19 16.93 2.39
CA LEU A 307 -9.81 15.61 2.49
C LEU A 307 -8.95 14.52 1.83
N GLU A 308 -8.32 14.82 0.69
CA GLU A 308 -7.39 13.90 0.04
C GLU A 308 -6.17 13.63 0.93
N LEU A 309 -5.59 14.67 1.54
CA LEU A 309 -4.46 14.53 2.46
C LEU A 309 -4.83 13.69 3.68
N GLN A 310 -6.00 13.95 4.27
CA GLN A 310 -6.52 13.16 5.40
C GLN A 310 -6.69 11.69 5.04
N ARG A 311 -7.14 11.39 3.82
CA ARG A 311 -7.24 10.03 3.30
C ARG A 311 -5.87 9.37 3.17
N ARG A 312 -4.89 10.05 2.57
CA ARG A 312 -3.51 9.54 2.43
C ARG A 312 -2.87 9.27 3.80
N PHE A 313 -3.07 10.16 4.77
CA PHE A 313 -2.55 10.00 6.12
C PHE A 313 -3.17 8.78 6.82
N LYS A 314 -4.48 8.57 6.66
CA LYS A 314 -5.18 7.39 7.17
C LYS A 314 -4.67 6.09 6.54
N ASP A 315 -4.43 6.09 5.23
CA ASP A 315 -3.86 4.95 4.52
C ASP A 315 -2.43 4.65 4.98
N LEU A 316 -1.63 5.68 5.24
CA LEU A 316 -0.26 5.55 5.77
C LEU A 316 -0.26 4.96 7.18
N LEU A 317 -1.12 5.46 8.07
CA LEU A 317 -1.30 4.90 9.42
C LEU A 317 -1.71 3.43 9.39
N GLN A 318 -2.62 3.04 8.48
CA GLN A 318 -2.99 1.63 8.31
C GLN A 318 -1.82 0.77 7.82
N LYS A 319 -0.98 1.27 6.91
CA LYS A 319 0.23 0.56 6.49
C LYS A 319 1.20 0.41 7.64
N TYR A 320 1.42 1.47 8.41
CA TYR A 320 2.29 1.44 9.59
C TYR A 320 1.84 0.37 10.60
N HIS A 321 0.56 0.34 10.98
CA HIS A 321 0.06 -0.69 11.90
C HIS A 321 0.20 -2.12 11.37
N ARG A 322 0.04 -2.35 10.05
CA ARG A 322 0.28 -3.68 9.48
C ARG A 322 1.74 -4.11 9.57
N GLU A 323 2.68 -3.20 9.33
CA GLU A 323 4.10 -3.52 9.46
C GLU A 323 4.52 -3.66 10.93
N GLU A 324 3.92 -2.88 11.84
CA GLU A 324 4.07 -3.03 13.29
C GLU A 324 3.59 -4.40 13.77
N GLU A 325 2.42 -4.87 13.32
CA GLU A 325 1.90 -6.20 13.63
C GLU A 325 2.84 -7.32 13.14
N LYS A 326 3.38 -7.19 11.91
CA LYS A 326 4.37 -8.14 11.38
C LYS A 326 5.64 -8.15 12.23
N PHE A 327 6.17 -6.98 12.56
CA PHE A 327 7.35 -6.86 13.41
C PHE A 327 7.13 -7.53 14.77
N ILE A 328 5.98 -7.29 15.41
CA ILE A 328 5.62 -7.93 16.68
C ILE A 328 5.54 -9.46 16.52
N SER A 329 4.97 -9.96 15.43
CA SER A 329 4.88 -11.39 15.14
C SER A 329 6.26 -12.03 14.94
N GLU A 330 7.15 -11.38 14.19
CA GLU A 330 8.52 -11.84 13.96
C GLU A 330 9.33 -11.80 15.26
N TYR A 331 9.20 -10.73 16.04
CA TYR A 331 9.85 -10.61 17.36
C TYR A 331 9.41 -11.72 18.31
N ARG A 332 8.12 -12.06 18.37
CA ARG A 332 7.63 -13.20 19.16
C ARG A 332 8.23 -14.52 18.69
N SER A 333 8.23 -14.75 17.38
CA SER A 333 8.80 -15.97 16.80
C SER A 333 10.29 -16.11 17.13
N PHE A 334 11.03 -15.01 17.08
CA PHE A 334 12.44 -14.96 17.48
C PHE A 334 12.62 -15.22 18.99
N SER A 335 11.79 -14.61 19.83
CA SER A 335 11.79 -14.83 21.28
C SER A 335 11.52 -16.30 21.63
N ASP A 336 10.58 -16.96 20.95
CA ASP A 336 10.25 -18.37 21.17
C ASP A 336 11.44 -19.29 20.81
N VAL A 337 12.18 -18.96 19.74
CA VAL A 337 13.42 -19.67 19.37
C VAL A 337 14.49 -19.49 20.44
N LEU A 338 14.69 -18.26 20.94
CA LEU A 338 15.66 -18.02 22.02
C LEU A 338 15.30 -18.77 23.30
N CYS A 339 14.01 -18.79 23.70
CA CYS A 339 13.55 -19.59 24.84
C CYS A 339 13.82 -21.08 24.61
N SER A 340 13.56 -21.60 23.41
CA SER A 340 13.81 -23.01 23.07
C SER A 340 15.29 -23.37 23.14
N ILE A 341 16.17 -22.48 22.68
CA ILE A 341 17.63 -22.65 22.78
C ILE A 341 18.06 -22.62 24.25
N SER A 342 17.56 -21.68 25.04
CA SER A 342 17.89 -21.59 26.46
C SER A 342 17.50 -22.87 27.21
N SER A 343 16.29 -23.39 26.97
CA SER A 343 15.85 -24.66 27.58
C SER A 343 16.71 -25.84 27.14
N ALA A 344 17.10 -25.91 25.87
CA ALA A 344 17.98 -26.98 25.39
C ALA A 344 19.39 -26.91 26.02
N ILE A 345 19.90 -25.71 26.29
CA ILE A 345 21.17 -25.51 27.01
C ILE A 345 21.02 -25.94 28.47
N ASP A 346 19.93 -25.56 29.13
CA ASP A 346 19.65 -25.95 30.53
C ASP A 346 19.53 -27.48 30.67
N ASP A 347 18.87 -28.15 29.71
CA ASP A 347 18.74 -29.61 29.67
C ASP A 347 20.11 -30.30 29.45
N ALA A 348 20.96 -29.74 28.59
CA ALA A 348 22.30 -30.27 28.35
C ALA A 348 23.21 -30.16 29.60
N ASN A 349 23.16 -29.01 30.29
CA ASN A 349 23.92 -28.81 31.52
C ASN A 349 23.47 -29.75 32.65
N GLN A 350 22.16 -30.02 32.78
CA GLN A 350 21.65 -31.00 33.75
C GLN A 350 22.05 -32.44 33.43
N ALA A 351 22.24 -32.78 32.15
CA ALA A 351 22.71 -34.10 31.75
C ALA A 351 24.19 -34.33 32.11
N GLU A 352 25.02 -33.29 32.05
CA GLU A 352 26.45 -33.36 32.44
C GLU A 352 26.62 -33.51 33.96
N ASP A 353 25.83 -32.82 34.78
CA ASP A 353 25.85 -32.96 36.25
C ASP A 353 25.32 -34.32 36.74
N GLY A 354 24.53 -35.03 35.92
CA GLY A 354 23.97 -36.35 36.24
C GLY A 354 24.95 -37.52 36.07
N ASP A 355 25.96 -37.37 35.21
CA ASP A 355 26.97 -38.40 34.94
C ASP A 355 28.17 -38.34 35.90
N GLU A 356 28.31 -37.29 36.72
CA GLU A 356 29.37 -37.15 37.74
C GLU A 356 29.06 -37.87 39.08
N VAL A 357 27.89 -38.52 39.21
CA VAL A 357 27.45 -39.20 40.45
C VAL A 357 27.39 -40.74 40.34
N MET A 358 27.88 -41.32 39.24
CA MET A 358 28.11 -42.77 39.09
C MET A 358 29.61 -43.08 39.02
#